data_AF-A0A4W5R1S4-F1
#
_entry.id   AF-A0A4W5R1S4-F1
#
_cell.length_a   1.000
_cell.length_b   1.000
_cell.length_c   1.000
_cell.angle_alpha   90.00
_cell.angle_beta   90.00
_cell.angle_gamma   90.00
#
_symmetry.space_group_name_H-M   'P 1'
#
loop_
_entity.id
_entity.type
_entity.pdbx_description
1 polymer ?
#
loop_
_entity_poly.entity_id
_entity_poly.type
_entity_poly.pdbx_seq_one_letter_code
_entity_poly.pdbx_strand_id
1 'polypeptide(L)'
;MFEQQALQEYILLCCQNPAGGLLDKPGKDFYHTCYCLSGLSVAQHFGNMDLHHELIVGREENRLAPSHPVYNICPEKVAQAIQHFHQLPVPLPAQKEGSSACNTTTDHS
;
A
#
# COMPACT_ATOMS: atom_id res chain seq x y z
N MET A 1 -18.95 0.07 -6.33
CA MET A 1 -18.84 -0.12 -4.86
C MET A 1 -19.03 -1.60 -4.57
N PHE A 2 -18.45 -2.14 -3.49
CA PHE A 2 -18.48 -3.58 -3.13
C PHE A 2 -19.27 -3.80 -1.82
N GLU A 3 -19.61 -5.06 -1.51
CA GLU A 3 -20.33 -5.43 -0.28
C GLU A 3 -19.38 -5.52 0.92
N GLN A 4 -19.35 -4.47 1.74
CA GLN A 4 -18.43 -4.35 2.89
C GLN A 4 -18.62 -5.47 3.90
N GLN A 5 -19.87 -5.72 4.32
CA GLN A 5 -20.17 -6.75 5.32
C GLN A 5 -19.75 -8.14 4.85
N ALA A 6 -20.08 -8.52 3.62
CA ALA A 6 -19.76 -9.83 3.07
C ALA A 6 -18.23 -10.07 3.01
N LEU A 7 -17.45 -9.04 2.68
CA LEU A 7 -15.98 -9.14 2.67
C LEU A 7 -15.42 -9.32 4.09
N GLN A 8 -15.95 -8.60 5.07
CA GLN A 8 -15.52 -8.80 6.47
C GLN A 8 -15.88 -10.19 6.97
N GLU A 9 -17.10 -10.66 6.71
CA GLU A 9 -17.54 -12.01 7.07
C GLU A 9 -16.65 -13.08 6.44
N TYR A 10 -16.32 -12.96 5.16
CA TYR A 10 -15.41 -13.89 4.49
C TYR A 10 -14.03 -13.93 5.17
N ILE A 11 -13.44 -12.77 5.43
CA ILE A 11 -12.10 -12.70 6.06
C ILE A 11 -12.13 -13.27 7.49
N LEU A 12 -13.15 -12.89 8.29
CA LEU A 12 -13.25 -13.29 9.68
C LEU A 12 -13.61 -14.78 9.84
N LEU A 13 -14.43 -15.35 8.95
CA LEU A 13 -14.92 -16.72 9.05
C LEU A 13 -14.07 -17.73 8.28
N CYS A 14 -13.48 -17.34 7.15
CA CYS A 14 -12.82 -18.27 6.23
C CYS A 14 -11.30 -18.12 6.19
N CYS A 15 -10.77 -16.92 6.45
CA CYS A 15 -9.34 -16.64 6.21
C CYS A 15 -8.47 -16.76 7.45
N GLN A 16 -9.02 -16.94 8.65
CA GLN A 16 -8.22 -16.98 9.88
C GLN A 16 -7.63 -18.37 10.14
N ASN A 17 -6.31 -18.44 10.38
CA ASN A 17 -5.68 -19.67 10.85
C ASN A 17 -5.78 -19.77 12.38
N PRO A 18 -6.26 -20.89 12.96
CA PRO A 18 -6.30 -21.06 14.40
C PRO A 18 -4.93 -20.97 15.10
N ALA A 19 -3.84 -21.20 14.38
CA ALA A 19 -2.46 -21.05 14.89
C ALA A 19 -1.83 -19.67 14.58
N GLY A 20 -2.61 -18.71 14.09
CA GLY A 20 -2.16 -17.37 13.74
C GLY A 20 -1.86 -17.17 12.24
N GLY A 21 -2.03 -15.92 11.79
CA GLY A 21 -1.94 -15.51 10.38
C GLY A 21 -3.27 -15.67 9.63
N LEU A 22 -3.33 -15.11 8.41
CA LEU A 22 -4.48 -15.24 7.51
C LEU A 22 -4.08 -15.96 6.20
N LEU A 23 -5.06 -16.59 5.57
CA LEU A 23 -4.94 -17.39 4.35
C LEU A 23 -6.17 -17.24 3.46
N ASP A 24 -5.97 -17.16 2.14
CA ASP A 24 -7.04 -17.25 1.14
C ASP A 24 -7.23 -18.71 0.66
N LYS A 25 -6.13 -19.47 0.59
CA LYS A 25 -6.08 -20.88 0.18
C LYS A 25 -5.08 -21.66 1.04
N PRO A 26 -5.08 -23.02 1.00
CA PRO A 26 -4.14 -23.83 1.77
C PRO A 26 -2.68 -23.48 1.46
N GLY A 27 -1.94 -23.06 2.50
CA GLY A 27 -0.56 -22.57 2.41
C GLY A 27 -0.41 -21.29 3.22
N LYS A 28 0.40 -21.31 4.27
CA LYS A 28 0.57 -20.15 5.17
C LYS A 28 1.69 -19.25 4.64
N ASP A 29 1.40 -17.96 4.46
CA ASP A 29 2.44 -16.96 4.24
C ASP A 29 2.08 -15.61 4.88
N PHE A 30 3.08 -14.74 5.00
CA PHE A 30 2.92 -13.38 5.50
C PHE A 30 2.20 -12.46 4.50
N TYR A 31 2.18 -12.84 3.23
CA TYR A 31 1.56 -12.06 2.17
C TYR A 31 0.04 -12.01 2.37
N HIS A 32 -0.62 -13.14 2.57
CA HIS A 32 -2.06 -13.19 2.81
C HIS A 32 -2.43 -12.56 4.15
N THR A 33 -1.59 -12.73 5.18
CA THR A 33 -1.78 -12.02 6.45
C THR A 33 -1.85 -10.50 6.24
N CYS A 34 -0.90 -9.94 5.48
CA CYS A 34 -0.89 -8.52 5.16
C CYS A 34 -2.14 -8.11 4.39
N TYR A 35 -2.42 -8.75 3.25
CA TYR A 35 -3.47 -8.28 2.35
C TYR A 35 -4.90 -8.58 2.83
N CYS A 36 -5.12 -9.66 3.58
CA CYS A 36 -6.42 -9.89 4.21
C CYS A 36 -6.70 -8.83 5.29
N LEU A 37 -5.70 -8.44 6.09
CA LEU A 37 -5.87 -7.36 7.07
C LEU A 37 -6.06 -5.99 6.41
N SER A 38 -5.31 -5.71 5.33
CA SER A 38 -5.51 -4.50 4.52
C SER A 38 -6.91 -4.44 3.92
N GLY A 39 -7.41 -5.56 3.35
CA GLY A 39 -8.75 -5.64 2.78
C GLY A 39 -9.84 -5.49 3.85
N LEU A 40 -9.64 -6.11 5.02
CA LEU A 40 -10.54 -5.98 6.17
C LEU A 40 -10.61 -4.51 6.64
N SER A 41 -9.47 -3.83 6.77
CA SER A 41 -9.42 -2.40 7.11
C SER A 41 -10.17 -1.54 6.09
N VAL A 42 -9.97 -1.76 4.79
CA VAL A 42 -10.69 -1.02 3.73
C VAL A 42 -12.21 -1.26 3.80
N ALA A 43 -12.64 -2.48 4.12
CA ALA A 43 -14.05 -2.82 4.28
C ALA A 43 -14.68 -2.27 5.57
N GLN A 44 -13.88 -1.89 6.56
CA GLN A 44 -14.32 -1.27 7.81
C GLN A 44 -14.45 0.25 7.71
N HIS A 45 -13.59 0.89 6.90
CA HIS A 45 -13.34 2.33 6.90
C HIS A 45 -13.76 3.03 5.60
N PHE A 46 -14.88 2.61 5.00
CA PHE A 46 -15.28 3.14 3.69
C PHE A 46 -15.98 4.51 3.81
N GLY A 47 -15.40 5.55 3.21
CA GLY A 47 -16.00 6.89 3.22
C GLY A 47 -15.26 7.90 2.33
N ASN A 48 -15.99 8.90 1.85
CA ASN A 48 -15.40 10.11 1.25
C ASN A 48 -15.09 11.14 2.36
N MET A 49 -14.26 12.13 2.04
CA MET A 49 -13.72 13.16 2.96
C MET A 49 -14.74 13.79 3.93
N ASP A 50 -16.04 13.81 3.61
CA ASP A 50 -17.09 14.43 4.44
C ASP A 50 -17.94 13.43 5.25
N LEU A 51 -17.85 12.13 4.97
CA LEU A 51 -18.56 11.06 5.71
C LEU A 51 -17.62 9.87 5.92
N HIS A 52 -16.95 9.84 7.06
CA HIS A 52 -16.37 8.62 7.60
C HIS A 52 -17.51 7.72 8.09
N HIS A 53 -17.83 6.68 7.32
CA HIS A 53 -18.75 5.65 7.75
C HIS A 53 -17.95 4.41 8.14
N GLU A 54 -18.00 4.07 9.42
CA GLU A 54 -17.38 2.86 9.92
C GLU A 54 -18.42 1.75 10.05
N LEU A 55 -18.10 0.58 9.50
CA LEU A 55 -18.91 -0.63 9.64
C LEU A 55 -18.01 -1.72 10.23
N ILE A 56 -18.20 -2.09 11.49
CA ILE A 56 -17.43 -3.16 12.14
C ILE A 56 -18.31 -4.39 12.30
N VAL A 57 -17.96 -5.49 11.63
CA VAL A 57 -18.65 -6.77 11.79
C VAL A 57 -18.14 -7.50 13.03
N GLY A 58 -19.07 -7.93 13.88
CA GLY A 58 -18.78 -8.72 15.07
C GLY A 58 -18.46 -7.86 16.29
N ARG A 59 -17.32 -8.13 16.94
CA ARG A 59 -16.94 -7.43 18.16
C ARG A 59 -16.06 -6.23 17.85
N GLU A 60 -16.05 -5.25 18.73
CA GLU A 60 -15.28 -4.01 18.57
C GLU A 60 -13.76 -4.28 18.46
N GLU A 61 -13.27 -5.37 19.04
CA GLU A 61 -11.85 -5.77 18.96
C GLU A 61 -11.42 -6.19 17.54
N ASN A 62 -12.36 -6.39 16.62
CA ASN A 62 -12.06 -6.64 15.21
C ASN A 62 -11.65 -5.36 14.46
N ARG A 63 -11.83 -4.18 15.06
CA ARG A 63 -11.48 -2.90 14.43
C ARG A 63 -9.98 -2.82 14.16
N LEU A 64 -9.62 -2.66 12.89
CA LEU A 64 -8.26 -2.39 12.45
C LEU A 64 -8.03 -0.88 12.28
N ALA A 65 -6.77 -0.46 12.28
CA ALA A 65 -6.42 0.89 11.86
C ALA A 65 -6.73 1.08 10.36
N PRO A 66 -7.14 2.29 9.92
CA PRO A 66 -7.39 2.57 8.51
C PRO A 66 -6.11 2.42 7.68
N SER A 67 -6.26 1.95 6.45
CA SER A 67 -5.19 1.86 5.45
C SER A 67 -5.44 2.83 4.31
N HIS A 68 -4.41 3.56 3.89
CA HIS A 68 -4.49 4.48 2.77
C HIS A 68 -4.73 3.70 1.46
N PRO A 69 -5.79 4.02 0.69
CA PRO A 69 -6.24 3.17 -0.42
C PRO A 69 -5.22 3.06 -1.58
N VAL A 70 -4.28 4.01 -1.67
CA VAL A 70 -3.21 4.00 -2.70
C VAL A 70 -1.91 3.37 -2.22
N TYR A 71 -1.52 3.58 -0.95
CA TYR A 71 -0.17 3.24 -0.45
C TYR A 71 -0.17 2.02 0.48
N ASN A 72 -1.36 1.55 0.88
CA ASN A 72 -1.56 0.42 1.79
C ASN A 72 -0.76 0.52 3.10
N ILE A 73 -0.69 1.72 3.66
CA ILE A 73 -0.13 2.02 4.99
C ILE A 73 -1.05 3.02 5.69
N CYS A 74 -0.91 3.21 7.00
CA CYS A 74 -1.72 4.18 7.75
C CYS A 74 -1.70 5.58 7.08
N PRO A 75 -2.85 6.25 6.90
CA PRO A 75 -2.93 7.59 6.32
C PRO A 75 -1.98 8.61 6.99
N GLU A 76 -1.78 8.51 8.30
CA GLU A 76 -0.88 9.39 9.06
C GLU A 76 0.59 9.17 8.65
N LYS A 77 0.95 7.93 8.30
CA LYS A 77 2.29 7.59 7.82
C LYS A 77 2.53 8.09 6.41
N VAL A 78 1.51 8.08 5.55
CA VAL A 78 1.55 8.73 4.24
C VAL A 78 1.79 10.23 4.41
N ALA A 79 0.99 10.90 5.24
CA ALA A 79 1.14 12.33 5.49
C ALA A 79 2.53 12.69 6.02
N GLN A 80 3.06 11.92 6.98
CA GLN A 80 4.42 12.09 7.51
C GLN A 80 5.49 11.93 6.43
N ALA A 81 5.39 10.89 5.59
CA ALA A 81 6.35 10.66 4.51
C ALA A 81 6.32 11.79 3.47
N ILE A 82 5.13 12.18 3.02
CA ILE A 82 4.95 13.28 2.07
C ILE A 82 5.54 14.58 2.62
N GLN A 83 5.19 14.93 3.86
CA GLN A 83 5.70 16.14 4.52
C GLN A 83 7.22 16.14 4.60
N HIS A 84 7.84 15.00 4.92
CA HIS A 84 9.28 14.87 5.01
C HIS A 84 9.96 15.02 3.64
N PHE A 85 9.55 14.24 2.65
CA PHE A 85 10.22 14.21 1.33
C PHE A 85 9.95 15.46 0.50
N HIS A 86 8.85 16.20 0.72
CA HIS A 86 8.62 17.50 0.09
C HIS A 86 9.64 18.58 0.49
N GLN A 87 10.37 18.39 1.59
CA GLN A 87 11.41 19.31 2.05
C GLN A 87 12.76 19.04 1.35
N LEU A 88 12.89 17.93 0.63
CA LEU A 88 14.12 17.53 -0.06
C LEU A 88 14.04 17.89 -1.55
N PRO A 89 15.17 18.26 -2.19
CA PRO A 89 15.19 18.49 -3.63
C PRO A 89 14.99 17.17 -4.39
N VAL A 90 14.31 17.24 -5.55
CA VAL A 90 14.18 16.10 -6.45
C VAL A 90 15.58 15.72 -6.98
N PRO A 91 16.04 14.47 -6.81
CA PRO A 91 17.34 14.05 -7.32
C PRO A 91 17.41 14.24 -8.84
N LEU A 92 18.43 14.97 -9.31
CA LEU A 92 18.71 15.07 -10.74
C LEU A 92 19.26 13.73 -11.26
N PRO A 93 18.85 13.28 -12.47
CA PRO A 93 19.43 12.08 -13.08
C PRO A 93 20.94 12.26 -13.23
N ALA A 94 21.72 11.23 -12.87
CA ALA A 94 23.16 11.24 -13.09
C ALA A 94 23.45 11.44 -14.60
N GLN A 95 24.17 12.51 -14.95
CA GLN A 95 24.68 12.67 -16.31
C GLN A 95 25.65 11.51 -16.58
N LYS A 96 25.37 10.70 -17.60
CA LYS A 96 26.35 9.74 -18.12
C LYS A 96 27.53 10.57 -18.64
N GLU A 97 28.67 10.47 -17.96
CA GLU A 97 29.92 11.05 -18.44
C GLU A 97 30.27 10.47 -19.82
N GLY A 98 30.32 11.37 -20.80
CA GLY A 98 31.19 11.33 -21.98
C GLY A 98 31.26 10.04 -22.79
N SER A 99 30.42 9.95 -23.84
CA SER A 99 30.86 9.31 -25.08
C SER A 99 32.09 10.06 -25.59
N SER A 100 33.26 9.41 -25.58
CA SER A 100 34.47 9.93 -26.18
C SER A 100 34.29 9.98 -27.71
N ALA A 101 33.84 11.12 -28.22
CA ALA A 101 33.89 11.45 -29.64
C ALA A 101 35.25 12.07 -29.93
N CYS A 102 36.21 11.24 -30.34
CA CYS A 102 37.45 11.72 -30.95
C CYS A 102 37.15 12.10 -32.42
N ASN A 103 36.98 13.39 -32.69
CA ASN A 103 36.96 13.97 -34.03
C ASN A 103 38.10 14.98 -34.14
N THR A 104 39.04 14.75 -35.08
CA THR A 104 39.88 15.69 -35.88
C THR A 104 41.08 14.88 -36.42
N THR A 105 41.53 14.92 -37.68
CA THR A 105 41.33 15.85 -38.80
C THR A 105 41.92 15.19 -40.06
N THR A 106 41.21 15.33 -41.19
CA THR A 106 41.77 15.24 -42.55
C THR A 106 42.78 16.37 -42.75
N ASP A 107 43.97 16.07 -43.26
CA ASP A 107 44.88 17.09 -43.80
C ASP A 107 45.13 16.83 -45.29
N HIS A 108 45.01 17.89 -46.07
CA HIS A 108 45.16 17.93 -47.52
C HIS A 108 46.62 18.27 -47.87
N SER A 109 47.24 17.51 -48.76
CA SER A 109 48.25 17.97 -49.73
C SER A 109 48.33 17.00 -50.90
#